data_AF-A0A5D2HQH2-F1
#
_entry.id   AF-A0A5D2HQH2-F1
#
_cell.length_a   1.000
_cell.length_b   1.000
_cell.length_c   1.000
_cell.angle_alpha   90.00
_cell.angle_beta   90.00
_cell.angle_gamma   90.00
#
_symmetry.space_group_name_H-M   'P 1'
#
loop_
_entity.id
_entity.type
_entity.pdbx_description
1 polymer ?
#
loop_
_entity_poly.entity_id
_entity_poly.type
_entity_poly.pdbx_seq_one_letter_code
_entity_poly.pdbx_strand_id
1 'polypeptide(L)'
;MILANGASNGEGLVDNAYLLPTCSLGSDEGDAMKSYVSSSPNPTATIDVKGTVIGIKPALVVASFSARGPNGLNLEILKPDLIAPGVNILADWTDVFGPTDLDSNQRKTGFNILSRTSMACSRISGATTLLKSAHPNWSPTANRSTIMTTASITDNKN
;
A
#
# COMPACT_ATOMS: atom_id res chain seq x y z
N MET A 1 10.62 16.79 7.18
CA MET A 1 10.45 16.84 5.71
C MET A 1 8.97 16.62 5.41
N ILE A 2 8.39 17.35 4.45
CA ILE A 2 7.00 17.16 4.02
C ILE A 2 7.05 16.73 2.56
N LEU A 3 6.47 15.57 2.25
CA LEU A 3 6.42 15.01 0.91
C LEU A 3 4.99 15.15 0.37
N ALA A 4 4.81 15.89 -0.71
CA ALA A 4 3.51 16.07 -1.35
C ALA A 4 3.41 15.15 -2.57
N ASN A 5 2.34 14.35 -2.64
CA ASN A 5 2.03 13.61 -3.85
C ASN A 5 1.77 14.57 -5.03
N GLY A 6 2.10 14.13 -6.24
CA GLY A 6 1.64 14.77 -7.47
C GLY A 6 0.33 14.15 -7.95
N ALA A 7 -0.30 14.78 -8.94
CA ALA A 7 -1.57 14.32 -9.52
C ALA A 7 -1.55 12.85 -9.99
N SER A 8 -0.40 12.35 -10.45
CA SER A 8 -0.23 10.94 -10.85
C SER A 8 -0.35 9.95 -9.70
N ASN A 9 -0.07 10.38 -8.48
CA ASN A 9 -0.11 9.56 -7.27
C ASN A 9 -1.42 9.74 -6.50
N GLY A 10 -2.10 10.87 -6.70
CA GLY A 10 -3.37 11.21 -6.07
C GLY A 10 -3.32 11.15 -4.54
N GLU A 11 -4.43 10.75 -3.93
CA GLU A 11 -4.60 10.71 -2.46
C GLU A 11 -4.03 9.45 -1.80
N GLY A 12 -3.43 8.55 -2.58
CA GLY A 12 -2.87 7.30 -2.08
C GLY A 12 -1.58 7.52 -1.31
N LEU A 13 -1.66 7.48 0.02
CA LEU A 13 -0.48 7.58 0.90
C LEU A 13 0.26 6.25 0.99
N VAL A 14 1.54 6.29 0.63
CA VAL A 14 2.46 5.15 0.70
C VAL A 14 3.52 5.47 1.73
N ASP A 15 3.52 4.73 2.83
CA ASP A 15 4.44 4.96 3.93
C ASP A 15 5.79 4.27 3.66
N ASN A 16 6.86 4.95 4.07
CA ASN A 16 8.24 4.49 4.00
C ASN A 16 8.95 4.93 5.28
N ALA A 17 9.92 4.14 5.73
CA ALA A 17 10.79 4.61 6.78
C ALA A 17 11.68 5.75 6.26
N TYR A 18 11.86 6.79 7.09
CA TYR A 18 12.78 7.90 6.84
C TYR A 18 13.77 8.06 8.00
N LEU A 19 14.93 8.66 7.73
CA LEU A 19 15.93 9.00 8.77
C LEU A 19 15.58 10.30 9.52
N LEU A 20 14.84 11.20 8.87
CA LEU A 20 14.37 12.45 9.45
C LEU A 20 12.86 12.40 9.64
N PRO A 21 12.30 13.11 10.65
CA PRO A 21 10.85 13.24 10.79
C PRO A 21 10.22 13.68 9.48
N THR A 22 9.31 12.87 8.96
CA THR A 22 8.72 13.05 7.63
C THR A 22 7.22 12.80 7.68
N CYS A 23 6.44 13.60 6.95
CA CYS A 23 5.03 13.31 6.68
C CYS A 23 4.76 13.34 5.17
N SER A 24 3.90 12.44 4.71
CA SER A 24 3.44 12.36 3.33
C SER A 24 2.02 12.91 3.24
N LEU A 25 1.76 13.70 2.20
CA LEU A 25 0.48 14.34 1.93
C LEU A 25 -0.10 13.83 0.61
N GLY A 26 -1.44 13.83 0.52
CA GLY A 26 -2.17 13.60 -0.72
C GLY A 26 -1.89 14.72 -1.74
N SER A 27 -2.47 14.60 -2.93
CA SER A 27 -2.24 15.61 -3.98
C SER A 27 -2.88 16.93 -3.57
N ASP A 28 -4.10 16.87 -3.03
CA ASP A 28 -4.87 18.06 -2.66
C ASP A 28 -4.24 18.81 -1.47
N GLU A 29 -3.89 18.12 -0.38
CA GLU A 29 -3.18 18.76 0.74
C GLU A 29 -1.77 19.20 0.33
N GLY A 30 -1.14 18.46 -0.58
CA GLY A 30 0.16 18.80 -1.14
C GLY A 30 0.14 20.13 -1.88
N ASP A 31 -0.88 20.38 -2.70
CA ASP A 31 -1.03 21.64 -3.42
C ASP A 31 -1.40 22.80 -2.48
N ALA A 32 -2.25 22.56 -1.49
CA ALA A 32 -2.54 23.54 -0.43
C ALA A 32 -1.26 23.94 0.35
N MET A 33 -0.40 22.96 0.65
CA MET A 33 0.88 23.21 1.34
C MET A 33 1.84 24.03 0.47
N LYS A 34 1.93 23.75 -0.84
CA LYS A 34 2.75 24.55 -1.77
C LYS A 34 2.24 26.00 -1.82
N SER A 35 0.92 26.21 -1.91
CA SER A 35 0.34 27.55 -1.87
C SER A 35 0.65 28.29 -0.57
N TYR A 36 0.57 27.61 0.58
CA TYR A 36 0.96 28.19 1.87
C TYR A 36 2.41 28.67 1.87
N VAL A 37 3.36 27.81 1.46
CA VAL A 37 4.79 28.13 1.40
C VAL A 37 5.06 29.34 0.48
N SER A 38 4.38 29.45 -0.66
CA SER A 38 4.54 30.59 -1.58
C SER A 38 3.92 31.89 -1.06
N SER A 39 2.97 31.83 -0.14
CA SER A 39 2.23 33.00 0.35
C SER A 39 2.82 33.66 1.61
N SER A 40 3.69 32.96 2.34
CA SER A 40 4.26 33.43 3.61
C SER A 40 5.75 33.72 3.45
N PRO A 41 6.27 34.85 3.96
CA PRO A 41 7.69 35.17 3.88
C PRO A 41 8.58 34.26 4.75
N ASN A 42 8.02 33.65 5.80
CA ASN A 42 8.73 32.74 6.71
C ASN A 42 7.80 31.57 7.12
N PRO A 43 7.50 30.63 6.20
CA PRO A 43 6.58 29.55 6.47
C PRO A 43 7.17 28.58 7.50
N THR A 44 6.41 28.28 8.55
CA THR A 44 6.75 27.25 9.54
C THR A 44 5.64 26.19 9.59
N ALA A 45 6.00 24.98 10.01
CA ALA A 45 5.07 23.87 10.17
C ALA A 45 5.56 22.94 11.29
N THR A 46 4.63 22.22 11.92
CA THR A 46 4.91 21.21 12.94
C THR A 46 4.34 19.87 12.49
N ILE A 47 5.13 18.81 12.61
CA ILE A 47 4.67 17.44 12.37
C ILE A 47 4.27 16.86 13.72
N ASP A 48 2.98 16.57 13.87
CA ASP A 48 2.42 15.94 15.07
C ASP A 48 2.10 14.46 14.80
N VAL A 49 2.51 13.57 15.70
CA VAL A 49 2.40 12.12 15.54
C VAL A 49 1.22 11.60 16.35
N LYS A 50 0.12 11.27 15.66
CA LYS A 50 -1.13 10.83 16.29
C LYS A 50 -1.31 9.31 16.38
N GLY A 51 -0.29 8.54 15.99
CA GLY A 51 -0.38 7.08 15.89
C GLY A 51 -1.25 6.61 14.71
N THR A 52 -1.69 5.36 14.76
CA THR A 52 -2.48 4.73 13.67
C THR A 52 -3.95 5.16 13.75
N VAL A 53 -4.44 5.74 12.66
CA VAL A 53 -5.86 6.06 12.48
C VAL A 53 -6.53 4.94 11.70
N ILE A 54 -7.65 4.43 12.20
CA ILE A 54 -8.46 3.38 11.57
C ILE A 54 -9.80 3.93 11.10
N GLY A 55 -10.50 3.20 10.24
CA GLY A 55 -11.81 3.62 9.71
C GLY A 55 -11.72 4.60 8.55
N ILE A 56 -10.60 4.62 7.82
CA ILE A 56 -10.43 5.42 6.61
C ILE A 56 -11.44 4.98 5.54
N LYS A 57 -12.10 5.96 4.93
CA LYS A 57 -13.03 5.80 3.82
C LYS A 57 -12.63 6.74 2.68
N PRO A 58 -12.59 6.28 1.42
CA PRO A 58 -12.73 4.89 0.97
C PRO A 58 -11.57 3.98 1.34
N ALA A 59 -11.88 2.73 1.60
CA ALA A 59 -10.97 1.59 1.58
C ALA A 59 -11.72 0.34 1.09
N LEU A 60 -11.13 -0.52 0.25
CA LEU A 60 -9.80 -0.40 -0.36
C LEU A 60 -9.81 0.47 -1.62
N VAL A 61 -8.69 1.16 -1.85
CA VAL A 61 -8.39 1.87 -3.11
C VAL A 61 -7.18 1.20 -3.75
N VAL A 62 -7.19 1.08 -5.08
CA VAL A 62 -6.05 0.52 -5.82
C VAL A 62 -4.86 1.47 -5.75
N ALA A 63 -3.74 0.99 -5.21
CA ALA A 63 -2.53 1.79 -5.03
C ALA A 63 -2.03 2.38 -6.35
N SER A 64 -1.54 3.63 -6.31
CA SER A 64 -1.04 4.35 -7.49
C SER A 64 0.08 3.62 -8.25
N PHE A 65 0.88 2.81 -7.57
CA PHE A 65 1.96 2.01 -8.18
C PHE A 65 1.55 0.62 -8.69
N SER A 66 0.35 0.11 -8.38
CA SER A 66 -0.05 -1.27 -8.76
C SER A 66 -0.09 -1.42 -10.28
N ALA A 67 0.40 -2.49 -10.90
CA ALA A 67 0.28 -2.60 -12.37
C ALA A 67 -1.19 -2.71 -12.82
N ARG A 68 -1.51 -2.16 -14.01
CA ARG A 68 -2.87 -2.14 -14.59
C ARG A 68 -2.87 -2.95 -15.89
N GLY A 69 -4.01 -3.54 -16.22
CA GLY A 69 -4.22 -4.18 -17.50
C GLY A 69 -4.33 -3.19 -18.68
N PRO A 70 -4.54 -3.69 -19.90
CA PRO A 70 -4.83 -5.09 -20.23
C PRO A 70 -3.58 -5.99 -20.20
N ASN A 71 -3.79 -7.30 -20.33
CA ASN A 71 -2.69 -8.27 -20.38
C ASN A 71 -1.92 -8.16 -21.70
N GLY A 72 -0.66 -7.73 -21.64
CA GLY A 72 0.18 -7.54 -22.84
C GLY A 72 0.52 -8.82 -23.62
N LEU A 73 0.34 -10.01 -23.03
CA LEU A 73 0.60 -11.29 -23.71
C LEU A 73 -0.63 -11.85 -24.42
N ASN A 74 -1.82 -11.69 -23.83
CA ASN A 74 -3.07 -12.11 -24.42
C ASN A 74 -4.19 -11.18 -23.96
N LEU A 75 -4.66 -10.34 -24.87
CA LEU A 75 -5.69 -9.33 -24.61
C LEU A 75 -7.07 -9.95 -24.31
N GLU A 76 -7.31 -11.21 -24.68
CA GLU A 76 -8.56 -11.93 -24.36
C GLU A 76 -8.64 -12.36 -22.88
N ILE A 77 -7.51 -12.31 -22.14
CA ILE A 77 -7.45 -12.66 -20.73
C ILE A 77 -7.19 -11.41 -19.89
N LEU A 78 -8.22 -10.93 -19.20
CA LEU A 78 -8.13 -9.75 -18.31
C LEU A 78 -7.14 -9.96 -17.16
N LYS A 79 -6.37 -8.92 -16.84
CA LYS A 79 -5.45 -8.84 -15.69
C LYS A 79 -5.47 -7.43 -15.07
N PRO A 80 -5.20 -7.28 -13.75
CA PRO A 80 -4.98 -8.36 -12.77
C PRO A 80 -6.28 -9.13 -12.44
N ASP A 81 -6.16 -10.27 -11.76
CA ASP A 81 -7.31 -11.14 -11.44
C ASP A 81 -8.16 -10.64 -10.27
N LEU A 82 -7.50 -10.09 -9.24
CA LEU A 82 -8.13 -9.63 -8.01
C LEU A 82 -7.18 -8.67 -7.27
N ILE A 83 -7.69 -8.00 -6.24
CA ILE A 83 -6.94 -7.08 -5.39
C ILE A 83 -6.88 -7.59 -3.95
N ALA A 84 -5.86 -7.19 -3.21
CA ALA A 84 -5.70 -7.48 -1.79
C ALA A 84 -4.91 -6.35 -1.10
N PRO A 85 -5.00 -6.23 0.25
CA PRO A 85 -4.22 -5.25 0.99
C PRO A 85 -2.71 -5.43 0.77
N GLY A 86 -2.06 -4.40 0.25
CA GLY A 86 -0.61 -4.39 -0.01
C GLY A 86 0.06 -3.05 0.26
N VAL A 87 -0.65 -2.09 0.85
CA VAL A 87 -0.14 -0.76 1.21
C VAL A 87 -0.09 -0.67 2.74
N ASN A 88 1.02 -0.15 3.27
CA ASN A 88 1.29 0.08 4.69
C ASN A 88 1.09 -1.20 5.53
N ILE A 89 1.65 -2.32 5.06
CA ILE A 89 1.54 -3.61 5.73
C ILE A 89 2.70 -3.76 6.72
N LEU A 90 2.37 -3.91 8.01
CA LEU A 90 3.30 -4.31 9.06
C LEU A 90 3.61 -5.80 8.94
N ALA A 91 4.90 -6.15 8.85
CA ALA A 91 5.38 -7.53 8.78
C ALA A 91 6.72 -7.68 9.49
N ASP A 92 7.12 -8.94 9.73
CA ASP A 92 8.42 -9.30 10.30
C ASP A 92 9.58 -8.74 9.46
N TRP A 93 10.64 -8.33 10.13
CA TRP A 93 11.79 -7.69 9.51
C TRP A 93 13.09 -8.20 10.12
N THR A 94 14.10 -8.35 9.27
CA THR A 94 15.40 -8.84 9.69
C THR A 94 16.19 -7.78 10.46
N ASP A 95 16.88 -8.19 11.52
CA ASP A 95 17.85 -7.34 12.23
C ASP A 95 19.16 -7.12 11.44
N VAL A 96 19.29 -7.64 10.22
CA VAL A 96 20.47 -7.40 9.38
C VAL A 96 20.43 -6.00 8.77
N PHE A 97 19.26 -5.55 8.29
CA PHE A 97 19.10 -4.27 7.57
C PHE A 97 18.23 -3.29 8.35
N GLY A 98 18.56 -2.00 8.27
CA GLY A 98 17.70 -0.96 8.80
C GLY A 98 16.38 -0.83 8.02
N PRO A 99 15.32 -0.25 8.61
CA PRO A 99 13.99 -0.22 8.01
C PRO A 99 13.86 0.65 6.73
N THR A 100 14.89 1.42 6.40
CA THR A 100 14.93 2.30 5.20
C THR A 100 15.65 1.66 4.01
N ASP A 101 16.15 0.42 4.14
CA ASP A 101 17.04 -0.23 3.16
C ASP A 101 18.34 0.55 2.82
N LEU A 102 18.75 1.49 3.68
CA LEU A 102 20.00 2.26 3.51
C LEU A 102 21.08 1.69 4.41
N ASP A 103 22.29 1.48 3.88
CA ASP A 103 23.45 1.02 4.66
C ASP A 103 23.81 1.97 5.82
N SER A 104 23.52 3.26 5.67
CA SER A 104 23.73 4.26 6.70
C SER A 104 22.72 4.20 7.85
N ASN A 105 21.59 3.50 7.67
CA ASN A 105 20.57 3.37 8.70
C ASN A 105 20.85 2.15 9.60
N GLN A 106 21.44 2.42 10.76
CA GLN A 106 21.83 1.40 11.74
C GLN A 106 20.69 1.01 12.71
N ARG A 107 19.48 1.56 12.56
CA ARG A 107 18.32 1.22 13.41
C ARG A 107 17.94 -0.25 13.20
N LYS A 108 17.61 -0.95 14.29
CA LYS A 108 17.13 -2.34 14.28
C LYS A 108 15.68 -2.41 14.74
N THR A 109 14.91 -3.26 14.10
CA THR A 109 13.49 -3.48 14.40
C THR A 109 13.08 -4.85 13.91
N GLY A 110 12.36 -5.59 14.76
CA GLY A 110 11.78 -6.89 14.36
C GLY A 110 10.58 -6.75 13.42
N PHE A 111 10.06 -5.54 13.22
CA PHE A 111 8.95 -5.30 12.30
C PHE A 111 9.16 -4.05 11.45
N ASN A 112 8.67 -4.09 10.22
CA ASN A 112 8.69 -2.95 9.30
C ASN A 112 7.34 -2.80 8.58
N ILE A 113 7.04 -1.58 8.16
CA ILE A 113 5.84 -1.25 7.39
C ILE A 113 6.26 -1.02 5.94
N LEU A 114 5.71 -1.82 5.03
CA LEU A 114 6.04 -1.74 3.60
C LEU A 114 4.79 -1.77 2.71
N SER A 115 4.95 -1.18 1.54
CA SER A 115 3.89 -1.05 0.53
C SER A 115 4.33 -1.61 -0.82
N ARG A 116 3.85 -2.81 -1.17
CA ARG A 116 4.18 -3.49 -2.44
C ARG A 116 3.08 -4.46 -2.85
N THR A 117 2.96 -4.75 -4.14
CA THR A 117 2.09 -5.82 -4.66
C THR A 117 2.52 -7.21 -4.17
N SER A 118 3.80 -7.41 -3.80
CA SER A 118 4.27 -8.63 -3.14
C SER A 118 3.61 -8.86 -1.77
N MET A 119 3.32 -7.77 -1.03
CA MET A 119 2.59 -7.87 0.25
C MET A 119 1.12 -8.25 0.03
N ALA A 120 0.50 -7.79 -1.07
CA ALA A 120 -0.82 -8.26 -1.48
C ALA A 120 -0.79 -9.75 -1.91
N CYS A 121 0.26 -10.17 -2.61
CA CYS A 121 0.44 -11.56 -3.06
C CYS A 121 0.53 -12.55 -1.88
N SER A 122 1.27 -12.20 -0.82
CA SER A 122 1.40 -13.07 0.36
C SER A 122 0.06 -13.30 1.08
N ARG A 123 -0.79 -12.26 1.16
CA ARG A 123 -2.16 -12.36 1.72
C ARG A 123 -3.01 -13.37 0.94
N ILE A 124 -2.99 -13.29 -0.38
CA ILE A 124 -3.76 -14.20 -1.25
C ILE A 124 -3.19 -15.61 -1.22
N SER A 125 -1.86 -15.75 -1.11
CA SER A 125 -1.21 -17.04 -0.95
C SER A 125 -1.63 -17.73 0.36
N GLY A 126 -1.72 -16.97 1.45
CA GLY A 126 -2.25 -17.45 2.74
C GLY A 126 -3.71 -17.89 2.65
N ALA A 127 -4.58 -17.07 2.07
CA ALA A 127 -5.99 -17.42 1.86
C ALA A 127 -6.14 -18.69 0.98
N THR A 128 -5.36 -18.78 -0.09
CA THR A 128 -5.34 -19.95 -0.98
C THR A 128 -4.87 -21.20 -0.26
N THR A 129 -3.90 -21.07 0.66
CA THR A 129 -3.39 -22.20 1.46
C THR A 129 -4.47 -22.73 2.39
N LEU A 130 -5.22 -21.84 3.08
CA LEU A 130 -6.35 -22.24 3.92
C LEU A 130 -7.43 -22.94 3.08
N LEU A 131 -7.75 -22.40 1.90
CA LEU A 131 -8.72 -23.00 0.99
C LEU A 131 -8.28 -24.40 0.52
N LYS A 132 -6.99 -24.56 0.17
CA LYS A 132 -6.43 -25.86 -0.22
C LYS A 132 -6.40 -26.85 0.95
N SER A 133 -6.19 -26.38 2.18
CA SER A 133 -6.26 -27.24 3.36
C SER A 133 -7.69 -27.71 3.64
N ALA A 134 -8.71 -26.85 3.44
CA ALA A 134 -10.12 -27.21 3.59
C ALA A 134 -10.64 -28.08 2.44
N HIS A 135 -10.06 -27.90 1.23
CA HIS A 135 -10.43 -28.65 0.03
C HIS A 135 -9.20 -29.28 -0.65
N PRO A 136 -8.61 -30.36 -0.08
CA PRO A 136 -7.35 -30.94 -0.58
C PRO A 136 -7.40 -31.42 -2.02
N ASN A 137 -8.57 -31.80 -2.53
CA ASN A 137 -8.75 -32.31 -3.89
C ASN A 137 -8.99 -31.22 -4.94
N TRP A 138 -9.15 -29.95 -4.55
CA TRP A 138 -9.37 -28.87 -5.51
C TRP A 138 -8.12 -28.58 -6.34
N SER A 139 -8.33 -28.34 -7.63
CA SER A 139 -7.27 -27.91 -8.55
C SER A 139 -6.86 -26.45 -8.27
N PRO A 140 -5.68 -26.01 -8.73
CA PRO A 140 -5.30 -24.59 -8.66
C PRO A 140 -6.30 -23.67 -9.35
N THR A 141 -6.93 -24.12 -10.44
CA THR A 141 -7.97 -23.36 -11.15
C THR A 141 -9.26 -23.24 -10.34
N ALA A 142 -9.66 -24.29 -9.61
CA ALA A 142 -10.81 -24.24 -8.71
C ALA A 142 -10.57 -23.28 -7.54
N ASN A 143 -9.36 -23.30 -6.94
CA ASN A 143 -8.97 -22.33 -5.91
C ASN A 143 -9.00 -20.89 -6.43
N ARG A 144 -8.36 -20.63 -7.58
CA ARG A 144 -8.35 -19.31 -8.22
C ARG A 144 -9.77 -18.83 -8.52
N SER A 145 -10.60 -19.69 -9.12
CA SER A 145 -11.98 -19.35 -9.46
C SER A 145 -12.77 -18.99 -8.22
N THR A 146 -12.67 -19.78 -7.15
CA THR A 146 -13.40 -19.52 -5.91
C THR A 146 -13.03 -18.17 -5.30
N ILE A 147 -11.73 -17.84 -5.22
CA ILE A 147 -11.28 -16.57 -4.65
C ILE A 147 -11.73 -15.39 -5.53
N MET A 148 -11.67 -15.54 -6.86
CA MET A 148 -12.10 -14.48 -7.78
C MET A 148 -13.61 -14.24 -7.72
N THR A 149 -14.43 -15.30 -7.73
CA THR A 149 -15.90 -15.17 -7.79
C THR A 149 -16.54 -14.80 -6.45
N THR A 150 -15.80 -14.87 -5.34
CA THR A 150 -16.24 -14.48 -4.01
C THR A 150 -15.64 -13.15 -3.53
N ALA A 151 -14.80 -12.50 -4.35
CA ALA A 151 -14.22 -11.20 -4.01
C ALA A 151 -15.30 -10.10 -3.96
N SER A 152 -15.18 -9.18 -3.00
CA SER A 152 -16.02 -7.98 -2.96
C SER A 152 -15.64 -7.02 -4.11
N ILE A 153 -16.66 -6.45 -4.75
CA ILE A 153 -16.53 -5.44 -5.81
C ILE A 153 -16.81 -4.01 -5.32
N THR A 154 -17.03 -3.84 -4.02
CA THR A 154 -17.37 -2.56 -3.39
C THR A 154 -16.35 -2.17 -2.31
N ASP A 155 -16.11 -0.87 -2.18
CA ASP A 155 -15.35 -0.29 -1.07
C ASP A 155 -16.27 -0.03 0.13
N ASN A 156 -15.72 0.55 1.20
CA ASN A 156 -16.43 0.89 2.42
C ASN A 156 -17.03 2.32 2.44
N LYS A 157 -17.24 2.98 1.28
CA LYS A 157 -17.72 4.39 1.25
C LYS A 157 -19.09 4.58 1.88
N ASN A 158 -19.94 3.55 1.88
CA ASN A 158 -21.28 3.58 2.48
C ASN A 158 -21.30 2.65 3.70
#